data_AF-A0A918LY08-F1
#
_entry.id   AF-A0A918LY08-F1
#
_cell.length_a   1.000
_cell.length_b   1.000
_cell.length_c   1.000
_cell.angle_alpha   90.00
_cell.angle_beta   90.00
_cell.angle_gamma   90.00
#
_symmetry.space_group_name_H-M   'P 1'
#
loop_
_entity.id
_entity.type
_entity.pdbx_description
1 polymer ?
#
loop_
_entity_poly.entity_id
_entity_poly.type
_entity_poly.pdbx_seq_one_letter_code
_entity_poly.pdbx_strand_id
1 'polypeptide(L)'
;MRIGELAEAVGVTTRTVRHYHHLGLLPEPERRANGYRDYSLRHAVTLARIRRLTELGLGLAEVRDVLADDAGKDLVEVLTELDEDLARQERAIRERRARLRELLDVEELPAEGPVSPELAALFARTAAELSDSPMAARDREVLALIETAASPEERERLLTVVGAVVASPEAVAHANEAYALLDALADAGPDDPRVETAARRLAECTPRELLPEAGVVDDDNSFLRALYADFAPAQAEAIRRTLRILAEGT
;
A
#
# COMPACT_ATOMS: atom_id res chain seq x y z
N MET A 1 -6.83 -20.86 -49.82
CA MET A 1 -5.54 -20.40 -49.28
C MET A 1 -4.94 -21.49 -48.41
N ARG A 2 -3.62 -21.62 -48.34
CA ARG A 2 -2.92 -22.47 -47.35
C ARG A 2 -2.89 -21.77 -45.99
N ILE A 3 -2.56 -22.51 -44.93
CA ILE A 3 -2.50 -21.95 -43.56
C ILE A 3 -1.48 -20.80 -43.45
N GLY A 4 -0.37 -20.87 -44.19
CA GLY A 4 0.65 -19.79 -44.23
C GLY A 4 0.10 -18.51 -44.83
N GLU A 5 -0.55 -18.62 -45.99
CA GLU A 5 -1.21 -17.50 -46.68
C GLU A 5 -2.32 -16.89 -45.83
N LEU A 6 -3.12 -17.71 -45.13
CA LEU A 6 -4.15 -17.21 -44.20
C LEU A 6 -3.53 -16.44 -43.03
N ALA A 7 -2.48 -16.99 -42.42
CA ALA A 7 -1.80 -16.39 -41.29
C ALA A 7 -1.17 -15.05 -41.68
N GLU A 8 -0.49 -15.00 -42.83
CA GLU A 8 0.09 -13.79 -43.41
C GLU A 8 -0.98 -12.73 -43.72
N ALA A 9 -2.08 -13.11 -44.37
CA ALA A 9 -3.17 -12.20 -44.73
C ALA A 9 -3.80 -11.50 -43.51
N VAL A 10 -3.82 -12.15 -42.35
CA VAL A 10 -4.38 -11.60 -41.11
C VAL A 10 -3.29 -11.08 -40.16
N GLY A 11 -2.01 -11.25 -40.50
CA GLY A 11 -0.89 -10.80 -39.67
C GLY A 11 -0.73 -11.58 -38.36
N VAL A 12 -1.00 -12.89 -38.38
CA VAL A 12 -0.80 -13.80 -37.23
C VAL A 12 0.16 -14.92 -37.60
N THR A 13 0.58 -15.71 -36.61
CA THR A 13 1.43 -16.89 -36.87
C THR A 13 0.57 -18.10 -37.26
N THR A 14 1.14 -19.04 -38.03
CA THR A 14 0.49 -20.33 -38.29
C THR A 14 0.23 -21.12 -37.01
N ARG A 15 1.06 -20.92 -35.96
CA ARG A 15 0.84 -21.47 -34.61
C ARG A 15 -0.44 -20.91 -33.99
N THR A 16 -0.68 -19.60 -34.11
CA THR A 16 -1.91 -18.94 -33.64
C THR A 16 -3.14 -19.51 -34.35
N VAL A 17 -3.09 -19.69 -35.67
CA VAL A 17 -4.20 -20.31 -36.43
C VAL A 17 -4.50 -21.73 -35.92
N ARG A 18 -3.47 -22.57 -35.72
CA ARG A 18 -3.64 -23.92 -35.15
C ARG A 18 -4.21 -23.88 -33.74
N HIS A 19 -3.78 -22.91 -32.93
CA HIS A 19 -4.29 -22.74 -31.57
C HIS A 19 -5.78 -22.41 -31.56
N TYR A 20 -6.24 -21.48 -32.42
CA TYR A 20 -7.67 -21.16 -32.53
C TYR A 20 -8.51 -22.31 -33.08
N HIS A 21 -7.96 -23.14 -33.99
CA HIS A 21 -8.63 -24.39 -34.37
C HIS A 21 -8.76 -25.35 -33.20
N HIS A 22 -7.70 -25.55 -32.42
CA HIS A 22 -7.71 -26.45 -31.26
C HIS A 22 -8.75 -26.02 -30.21
N LEU A 23 -8.92 -24.70 -30.02
CA LEU A 23 -9.92 -24.13 -29.12
C LEU A 23 -11.34 -24.06 -29.72
N GLY A 24 -11.53 -24.45 -30.98
CA GLY A 24 -12.82 -24.38 -31.68
C GLY A 24 -13.25 -22.95 -32.04
N LEU A 25 -12.39 -21.95 -31.87
CA LEU A 25 -12.64 -20.54 -32.19
C LEU A 25 -12.67 -20.27 -33.71
N LEU A 26 -11.84 -21.00 -34.45
CA LEU A 26 -11.82 -20.94 -35.91
C LEU A 26 -12.22 -22.33 -36.45
N PRO A 27 -13.31 -22.45 -37.23
CA PRO A 27 -13.69 -23.73 -37.82
C PRO A 27 -12.58 -24.25 -38.73
N GLU A 28 -12.32 -25.56 -38.68
CA GLU A 28 -11.36 -26.20 -39.59
C GLU A 28 -11.98 -26.33 -40.99
N PRO A 29 -11.31 -25.86 -42.05
CA PRO A 29 -11.79 -26.06 -43.41
C PRO A 29 -11.67 -27.51 -43.87
N GLU A 30 -12.40 -27.83 -44.94
CA GLU A 30 -12.25 -29.10 -45.65
C GLU A 30 -10.82 -29.32 -46.17
N ARG A 31 -10.47 -30.60 -46.30
CA ARG A 31 -9.21 -31.02 -46.92
C ARG A 31 -9.44 -31.27 -48.41
N ARG A 32 -8.54 -30.74 -49.24
CA ARG A 32 -8.48 -31.07 -50.67
C ARG A 32 -8.00 -32.51 -50.87
N ALA A 33 -8.19 -33.03 -52.09
CA ALA A 33 -7.75 -34.37 -52.50
C ALA A 33 -6.25 -34.65 -52.27
N ASN A 34 -5.42 -33.60 -52.20
CA ASN A 34 -3.99 -33.71 -51.89
C ASN A 34 -3.66 -33.66 -50.38
N GLY A 35 -4.67 -33.74 -49.51
CA GLY A 35 -4.53 -33.80 -48.05
C GLY A 35 -4.37 -32.46 -47.33
N TYR A 36 -4.20 -31.35 -48.07
CA TYR A 36 -4.05 -30.01 -47.50
C TYR A 36 -5.40 -29.34 -47.19
N ARG A 37 -5.45 -28.62 -46.06
CA ARG A 37 -6.58 -27.74 -45.70
C ARG A 37 -6.67 -26.54 -46.66
N ASP A 38 -7.89 -26.17 -47.05
CA ASP A 38 -8.13 -25.02 -47.91
C ASP A 38 -8.97 -23.93 -47.24
N TYR A 39 -8.31 -22.82 -46.91
CA TYR A 39 -8.93 -21.68 -46.25
C TYR A 39 -9.56 -20.72 -47.25
N SER A 40 -10.86 -20.47 -47.10
CA SER A 40 -11.60 -19.44 -47.83
C SER A 40 -11.45 -18.05 -47.20
N LEU A 41 -11.91 -17.01 -47.91
CA LEU A 41 -11.97 -15.64 -47.39
C LEU A 41 -12.80 -15.54 -46.10
N ARG A 42 -13.83 -16.39 -45.93
CA ARG A 42 -14.62 -16.43 -44.69
C ARG A 42 -13.77 -16.76 -43.47
N HIS A 43 -12.83 -17.70 -43.59
CA HIS A 43 -11.88 -18.01 -42.51
C HIS A 43 -10.97 -16.83 -42.18
N ALA A 44 -10.56 -16.04 -43.19
CA ALA A 44 -9.77 -14.83 -42.98
C ALA A 44 -10.57 -13.76 -42.24
N VAL A 45 -11.84 -13.58 -42.58
CA VAL A 45 -12.75 -12.64 -41.88
C VAL A 45 -12.94 -13.05 -40.42
N THR A 46 -13.22 -14.33 -40.15
CA THR A 46 -13.36 -14.84 -38.78
C THR A 46 -12.06 -14.67 -37.99
N LEU A 47 -10.92 -15.04 -38.58
CA LEU A 47 -9.61 -14.90 -37.94
C LEU A 47 -9.27 -13.43 -37.65
N ALA A 48 -9.60 -12.51 -38.55
CA ALA A 48 -9.41 -11.08 -38.35
C ALA A 48 -10.31 -10.54 -37.22
N ARG A 49 -11.55 -11.04 -37.11
CA ARG A 49 -12.45 -10.67 -36.02
C ARG A 49 -11.94 -11.18 -34.67
N ILE A 50 -11.49 -12.44 -34.59
CA ILE A 50 -10.85 -12.99 -33.39
C ILE A 50 -9.67 -12.11 -32.97
N ARG A 51 -8.77 -11.81 -33.91
CA ARG A 51 -7.58 -10.99 -33.65
C ARG A 51 -7.94 -9.63 -33.06
N ARG A 52 -8.85 -8.89 -33.69
CA ARG A 52 -9.27 -7.55 -33.23
C ARG A 52 -9.83 -7.58 -31.81
N LEU A 53 -10.68 -8.56 -31.50
CA LEU A 53 -11.26 -8.67 -30.15
C LEU A 53 -10.19 -9.02 -29.11
N THR A 54 -9.26 -9.91 -29.43
CA THR A 54 -8.15 -10.22 -28.51
C THR A 54 -7.19 -9.03 -28.32
N GLU A 55 -7.01 -8.17 -29.33
CA GLU A 55 -6.18 -6.96 -29.23
C GLU A 55 -6.80 -5.90 -28.30
N LEU A 56 -8.12 -5.91 -28.12
CA LEU A 56 -8.82 -5.07 -27.14
C LEU A 56 -8.70 -5.59 -25.70
N GLY A 57 -8.16 -6.81 -25.52
CA GLY A 57 -7.99 -7.43 -24.20
C GLY A 57 -9.07 -8.45 -23.84
N LEU A 58 -10.02 -8.77 -24.75
CA LEU A 58 -10.98 -9.84 -24.48
C LEU A 58 -10.26 -11.19 -24.38
N GLY A 59 -10.67 -11.98 -23.40
CA GLY A 59 -10.24 -13.37 -23.25
C GLY A 59 -10.79 -14.25 -24.37
N LEU A 60 -10.05 -15.32 -24.72
CA LEU A 60 -10.45 -16.25 -25.79
C LEU A 60 -11.81 -16.93 -25.55
N ALA A 61 -12.24 -17.05 -24.29
CA ALA A 61 -13.56 -17.55 -23.94
C ALA A 61 -14.66 -16.56 -24.34
N GLU A 62 -14.50 -15.28 -24.00
CA GLU A 62 -15.45 -14.21 -24.34
C GLU A 62 -15.53 -13.99 -25.85
N VAL A 63 -14.37 -14.06 -26.54
CA VAL A 63 -14.33 -14.01 -28.00
C VAL A 63 -15.13 -15.15 -28.63
N ARG A 64 -15.06 -16.36 -28.06
CA ARG A 64 -15.86 -17.50 -28.55
C ARG A 64 -17.35 -17.24 -28.37
N ASP A 65 -17.75 -16.73 -27.21
CA ASP A 65 -19.15 -16.47 -26.91
C ASP A 65 -19.73 -15.40 -27.84
N VAL A 66 -18.97 -14.32 -28.11
CA VAL A 66 -19.36 -13.24 -29.04
C VAL A 66 -19.43 -13.69 -30.51
N LEU A 67 -18.69 -14.74 -30.88
CA LEU A 67 -18.66 -15.27 -32.25
C LEU A 67 -19.72 -16.35 -32.51
N ALA A 68 -20.47 -16.78 -31.50
CA ALA A 68 -21.54 -17.77 -31.68
C ALA A 68 -22.77 -17.13 -32.34
N ASP A 69 -23.04 -17.50 -33.60
CA ASP A 69 -24.04 -16.86 -34.49
C ASP A 69 -25.49 -16.82 -33.94
N ASP A 70 -25.91 -17.80 -33.10
CA ASP A 70 -27.31 -17.93 -32.64
C ASP A 70 -27.50 -17.86 -31.10
N ALA A 71 -26.41 -17.77 -30.33
CA ALA A 71 -26.44 -17.86 -28.85
C ALA A 71 -25.37 -17.00 -28.15
N GLY A 72 -24.69 -16.13 -28.90
CA GLY A 72 -23.64 -15.29 -28.35
C GLY A 72 -24.17 -14.11 -27.54
N LYS A 73 -23.33 -13.60 -26.62
CA LYS A 73 -23.55 -12.28 -26.01
C LYS A 73 -23.56 -11.22 -27.10
N ASP A 74 -24.37 -10.18 -26.96
CA ASP A 74 -24.35 -9.05 -27.88
C ASP A 74 -22.94 -8.44 -27.89
N LEU A 75 -22.31 -8.41 -29.07
CA LEU A 75 -20.97 -7.84 -29.23
C LEU A 75 -20.92 -6.41 -28.69
N VAL A 76 -21.98 -5.63 -28.89
CA VAL A 76 -22.04 -4.24 -28.40
C VAL A 76 -22.03 -4.23 -26.88
N GLU A 77 -22.83 -5.08 -26.23
CA GLU A 77 -22.88 -5.21 -24.78
C GLU A 77 -21.51 -5.59 -24.20
N VAL A 78 -20.85 -6.61 -24.76
CA VAL A 78 -19.51 -7.03 -24.30
C VAL A 78 -18.46 -5.93 -24.49
N LEU A 79 -18.50 -5.21 -25.61
CA LEU A 79 -17.59 -4.10 -25.83
C LEU A 79 -17.87 -2.92 -24.89
N THR A 80 -19.13 -2.66 -24.55
CA THR A 80 -19.52 -1.66 -23.55
C THR A 80 -19.02 -2.04 -22.16
N GLU A 81 -19.21 -3.29 -21.73
CA GLU A 81 -18.70 -3.79 -20.44
C GLU A 81 -17.17 -3.64 -20.35
N LEU A 82 -16.45 -3.95 -21.44
CA LEU A 82 -15.00 -3.79 -21.50
C LEU A 82 -14.57 -2.32 -21.41
N ASP A 83 -15.24 -1.42 -22.13
CA ASP A 83 -14.94 0.03 -22.08
C ASP A 83 -15.14 0.57 -20.66
N GLU A 84 -16.22 0.17 -19.99
CA GLU A 84 -16.47 0.55 -18.60
C GLU A 84 -15.40 0.01 -17.65
N ASP A 85 -14.92 -1.21 -17.85
CA ASP A 85 -13.83 -1.78 -17.05
C ASP A 85 -12.51 -1.04 -17.27
N LEU A 86 -12.15 -0.77 -18.52
CA LEU A 86 -10.98 0.03 -18.86
C LEU A 86 -11.06 1.43 -18.24
N ALA A 87 -12.24 2.07 -18.24
CA ALA A 87 -12.46 3.35 -17.58
C ALA A 87 -12.32 3.28 -16.04
N ARG A 88 -12.74 2.17 -15.41
CA ARG A 88 -12.49 1.92 -13.98
C ARG A 88 -10.99 1.75 -13.69
N GLN A 89 -10.29 0.95 -14.48
CA GLN A 89 -8.85 0.73 -14.35
C GLN A 89 -8.07 2.04 -14.54
N GLU A 90 -8.45 2.85 -15.53
CA GLU A 90 -7.81 4.14 -15.78
C GLU A 90 -7.95 5.08 -14.58
N ARG A 91 -9.14 5.17 -13.97
CA ARG A 91 -9.36 5.95 -12.74
C ARG A 91 -8.48 5.46 -11.60
N ALA A 92 -8.45 4.15 -11.34
CA ALA A 92 -7.61 3.56 -10.29
C ALA A 92 -6.11 3.84 -10.52
N ILE A 93 -5.64 3.75 -11.78
CA ILE A 93 -4.25 4.08 -12.13
C ILE A 93 -3.98 5.56 -11.89
N ARG A 94 -4.89 6.47 -12.30
CA ARG A 94 -4.73 7.92 -12.06
C ARG A 94 -4.63 8.24 -10.58
N GLU A 95 -5.49 7.66 -9.74
CA GLU A 95 -5.46 7.84 -8.28
C GLU A 95 -4.15 7.34 -7.66
N ARG A 96 -3.69 6.14 -8.04
CA ARG A 96 -2.40 5.61 -7.57
C ARG A 96 -1.23 6.48 -7.99
N ARG A 97 -1.27 7.01 -9.22
CA ARG A 97 -0.24 7.95 -9.71
C ARG A 97 -0.28 9.29 -8.99
N ALA A 98 -1.44 9.77 -8.55
CA ALA A 98 -1.52 10.99 -7.74
C ALA A 98 -0.84 10.79 -6.39
N ARG A 99 -1.17 9.72 -5.67
CA ARG A 99 -0.52 9.35 -4.39
C ARG A 99 0.99 9.15 -4.55
N LEU A 100 1.41 8.50 -5.63
CA LEU A 100 2.84 8.34 -5.93
C LEU A 100 3.55 9.68 -6.13
N ARG A 101 2.91 10.66 -6.80
CA ARG A 101 3.50 11.99 -6.98
C ARG A 101 3.59 12.74 -5.67
N GLU A 102 2.58 12.67 -4.82
CA GLU A 102 2.62 13.25 -3.46
C GLU A 102 3.83 12.74 -2.68
N LEU A 103 4.17 11.46 -2.79
CA LEU A 103 5.36 10.87 -2.16
C LEU A 103 6.68 11.28 -2.82
N LEU A 104 6.69 11.54 -4.13
CA LEU A 104 7.89 11.96 -4.88
C LEU A 104 8.16 13.47 -4.79
N ASP A 105 7.13 14.28 -4.52
CA ASP A 105 7.23 15.73 -4.37
C ASP A 105 7.79 16.15 -2.99
N VAL A 106 7.92 15.21 -2.05
CA VAL A 106 8.67 15.44 -0.81
C VAL A 106 10.17 15.40 -1.15
N GLU A 107 10.88 16.52 -1.00
CA GLU A 107 12.32 16.66 -1.33
C GLU A 107 13.20 15.60 -0.62
N GLU A 108 12.77 15.15 0.55
CA GLU A 108 13.39 14.07 1.31
C GLU A 108 12.28 13.28 2.00
N LEU A 109 12.14 11.99 1.66
CA LEU A 109 11.27 11.11 2.45
C LEU A 109 11.81 11.11 3.89
N PRO A 110 10.95 11.27 4.92
CA PRO A 110 11.39 11.10 6.30
C PRO A 110 12.11 9.77 6.45
N ALA A 111 13.11 9.70 7.33
CA ALA A 111 13.83 8.45 7.63
C ALA A 111 12.86 7.32 8.03
N GLU A 112 11.69 7.69 8.51
CA GLU A 112 10.59 6.85 9.00
C GLU A 112 9.68 6.28 7.89
N GLY A 113 9.88 6.67 6.62
CA GLY A 113 9.13 6.17 5.46
C GLY A 113 7.91 7.02 5.06
N PRO A 114 7.01 6.50 4.20
CA PRO A 114 5.86 7.25 3.69
C PRO A 114 4.77 7.39 4.75
N VAL A 115 4.67 8.56 5.37
CA VAL A 115 3.57 8.98 6.25
C VAL A 115 2.55 9.84 5.51
N SER A 116 1.44 10.21 6.15
CA SER A 116 0.52 11.18 5.56
C SER A 116 1.19 12.54 5.33
N PRO A 117 0.72 13.35 4.36
CA PRO A 117 1.20 14.72 4.17
C PRO A 117 1.09 15.57 5.45
N GLU A 118 0.04 15.34 6.24
CA GLU A 118 -0.19 16.04 7.50
C GLU A 118 0.89 15.69 8.52
N LEU A 119 1.16 14.41 8.77
CA LEU A 119 2.19 13.97 9.72
C LEU A 119 3.60 14.37 9.25
N ALA A 120 3.88 14.26 7.94
CA ALA A 120 5.13 14.76 7.36
C ALA A 120 5.33 16.25 7.65
N ALA A 121 4.27 17.06 7.51
CA ALA A 121 4.33 18.49 7.84
C ALA A 121 4.49 18.74 9.34
N LEU A 122 4.01 17.85 10.23
CA LEU A 122 4.29 17.94 11.67
C LEU A 122 5.78 17.70 11.94
N PHE A 123 6.35 16.62 11.40
CA PHE A 123 7.76 16.28 11.56
C PHE A 123 8.69 17.36 10.98
N ALA A 124 8.36 17.92 9.82
CA ALA A 124 9.15 18.99 9.20
C ALA A 124 9.22 20.25 10.07
N ARG A 125 8.15 20.59 10.81
CA ARG A 125 8.15 21.76 11.71
C ARG A 125 9.07 21.58 12.91
N THR A 126 9.19 20.36 13.42
CA THR A 126 10.04 20.05 14.55
C THR A 126 11.45 19.62 14.16
N ALA A 127 11.71 19.33 12.88
CA ALA A 127 13.01 18.85 12.40
C ALA A 127 14.20 19.76 12.78
N ALA A 128 13.98 21.08 12.90
CA ALA A 128 15.02 22.02 13.32
C ALA A 128 15.17 22.17 14.85
N GLU A 129 14.14 21.78 15.62
CA GLU A 129 14.05 21.99 17.07
C GLU A 129 14.23 20.70 17.87
N LEU A 130 13.87 19.55 17.30
CA LEU A 130 14.12 18.25 17.89
C LEU A 130 15.59 17.89 17.71
N SER A 131 16.19 17.40 18.79
CA SER A 131 17.54 16.86 18.81
C SER A 131 17.73 15.77 17.74
N ASP A 132 18.95 15.60 17.20
CA ASP A 132 19.43 14.41 16.46
C ASP A 132 19.51 13.16 17.38
N SER A 133 18.58 13.07 18.32
CA SER A 133 18.45 12.04 19.34
C SER A 133 17.99 10.74 18.69
N PRO A 134 18.66 9.60 18.97
CA PRO A 134 18.16 8.28 18.60
C PRO A 134 16.72 8.06 19.10
N MET A 135 16.39 8.48 20.32
CA MET A 135 15.04 8.38 20.85
C MET A 135 14.02 9.22 20.06
N ALA A 136 14.38 10.45 19.64
CA ALA A 136 13.48 11.27 18.82
C ALA A 136 13.23 10.67 17.42
N ALA A 137 14.21 9.96 16.84
CA ALA A 137 14.00 9.19 15.62
C ALA A 137 13.05 8.01 15.86
N ARG A 138 13.25 7.26 16.96
CA ARG A 138 12.37 6.13 17.31
C ARG A 138 10.94 6.56 17.58
N ASP A 139 10.73 7.69 18.26
CA ASP A 139 9.39 8.21 18.52
C ASP A 139 8.65 8.53 17.21
N ARG A 140 9.34 9.12 16.23
CA ARG A 140 8.77 9.37 14.90
C ARG A 140 8.42 8.08 14.16
N GLU A 141 9.26 7.04 14.24
CA GLU A 141 8.96 5.71 13.67
C GLU A 141 7.68 5.11 14.30
N VAL A 142 7.54 5.21 15.62
CA VAL A 142 6.37 4.70 16.34
C VAL A 142 5.11 5.48 15.95
N LEU A 143 5.17 6.81 15.87
CA LEU A 143 4.06 7.65 15.42
C LEU A 143 3.62 7.32 13.99
N ALA A 144 4.58 7.11 13.08
CA ALA A 144 4.31 6.70 11.70
C ALA A 144 3.59 5.34 11.62
N LEU A 145 4.01 4.38 12.44
CA LEU A 145 3.38 3.07 12.55
C LEU A 145 1.95 3.16 13.09
N ILE A 146 1.74 3.95 14.16
CA ILE A 146 0.41 4.18 14.74
C ILE A 146 -0.51 4.82 13.70
N GLU A 147 -0.06 5.85 12.99
CA GLU A 147 -0.84 6.51 11.94
C GLU A 147 -1.28 5.54 10.83
N THR A 148 -0.35 4.68 10.41
CA THR A 148 -0.57 3.70 9.34
C THR A 148 -1.63 2.67 9.73
N ALA A 149 -1.63 2.24 10.99
CA ALA A 149 -2.57 1.25 11.52
C ALA A 149 -3.93 1.84 11.95
N ALA A 150 -3.99 3.15 12.21
CA ALA A 150 -5.18 3.83 12.74
C ALA A 150 -6.36 3.89 11.75
N SER A 151 -7.59 3.83 12.30
CA SER A 151 -8.80 4.22 11.58
C SER A 151 -8.75 5.71 11.16
N PRO A 152 -9.60 6.16 10.21
CA PRO A 152 -9.67 7.59 9.87
C PRO A 152 -9.93 8.50 11.07
N GLU A 153 -10.82 8.09 11.98
CA GLU A 153 -11.16 8.86 13.19
C GLU A 153 -10.02 8.84 14.22
N GLU A 154 -9.34 7.70 14.39
CA GLU A 154 -8.15 7.58 15.23
C GLU A 154 -6.98 8.41 14.70
N ARG A 155 -6.79 8.41 13.38
CA ARG A 155 -5.77 9.21 12.71
C ARG A 155 -5.99 10.70 12.89
N GLU A 156 -7.22 11.18 12.72
CA GLU A 156 -7.56 12.59 12.92
C GLU A 156 -7.28 13.02 14.38
N ARG A 157 -7.64 12.16 15.36
CA ARG A 157 -7.31 12.39 16.77
C ARG A 157 -5.80 12.42 17.00
N LEU A 158 -5.05 11.46 16.48
CA LEU A 158 -3.59 11.40 16.56
C LEU A 158 -2.96 12.69 16.02
N LEU A 159 -3.32 13.09 14.80
CA LEU A 159 -2.79 14.30 14.15
C LEU A 159 -3.13 15.57 14.93
N THR A 160 -4.32 15.65 15.51
CA THR A 160 -4.73 16.79 16.34
C THR A 160 -3.87 16.91 17.59
N VAL A 161 -3.64 15.79 18.29
CA VAL A 161 -2.87 15.76 19.54
C VAL A 161 -1.39 16.04 19.27
N VAL A 162 -0.79 15.35 18.30
CA VAL A 162 0.62 15.60 17.90
C VAL A 162 0.77 17.04 17.40
N GLY A 163 -0.20 17.54 16.62
CA GLY A 163 -0.21 18.92 16.14
C GLY A 163 -0.20 19.96 17.27
N ALA A 164 -0.94 19.71 18.36
CA ALA A 164 -0.97 20.60 19.53
C ALA A 164 0.36 20.60 20.30
N VAL A 165 1.00 19.44 20.44
CA VAL A 165 2.34 19.32 21.06
C VAL A 165 3.37 20.08 20.23
N VAL A 166 3.41 19.82 18.92
CA VAL A 166 4.35 20.46 17.98
C VAL A 166 4.16 21.98 17.90
N ALA A 167 2.94 22.48 18.11
CA ALA A 167 2.66 23.91 18.09
C ALA A 167 3.13 24.66 19.35
N SER A 168 3.53 23.95 20.41
CA SER A 168 3.99 24.54 21.67
C SER A 168 5.51 24.37 21.81
N PRO A 169 6.30 25.46 21.70
CA PRO A 169 7.75 25.39 21.89
C PRO A 169 8.15 24.86 23.27
N GLU A 170 7.33 25.15 24.29
CA GLU A 170 7.52 24.59 25.63
C GLU A 170 7.34 23.08 25.62
N ALA A 171 6.28 22.54 25.01
CA ALA A 171 6.06 21.10 24.94
C ALA A 171 7.15 20.38 24.12
N VAL A 172 7.64 21.01 23.04
CA VAL A 172 8.76 20.48 22.25
C VAL A 172 10.05 20.44 23.09
N ALA A 173 10.35 21.48 23.86
CA ALA A 173 11.51 21.49 24.76
C ALA A 173 11.40 20.40 25.85
N HIS A 174 10.21 20.23 26.41
CA HIS A 174 9.90 19.18 27.38
C HIS A 174 10.14 17.76 26.79
N ALA A 175 9.67 17.52 25.56
CA ALA A 175 9.91 16.26 24.85
C ALA A 175 11.40 16.02 24.59
N ASN A 176 12.15 17.03 24.15
CA ASN A 176 13.59 16.94 23.94
C ASN A 176 14.36 16.55 25.20
N GLU A 177 13.99 17.12 26.36
CA GLU A 177 14.59 16.74 27.64
C GLU A 177 14.28 15.28 28.00
N ALA A 178 13.05 14.83 27.76
CA ALA A 178 12.65 13.44 27.98
C ALA A 178 13.45 12.47 27.08
N TYR A 179 13.60 12.81 25.80
CA TYR A 179 14.41 12.03 24.86
C TYR A 179 15.88 11.95 25.29
N ALA A 180 16.48 13.07 25.71
CA ALA A 180 17.86 13.10 26.19
C ALA A 180 18.08 12.23 27.44
N LEU A 181 17.09 12.20 28.36
CA LEU A 181 17.13 11.33 29.53
C LEU A 181 17.08 9.85 29.14
N LEU A 182 16.25 9.49 28.16
CA LEU A 182 16.18 8.12 27.66
C LEU A 182 17.44 7.73 26.89
N ASP A 183 18.01 8.61 26.07
CA ASP A 183 19.28 8.35 25.39
C ASP A 183 20.42 8.09 26.39
N ALA A 184 20.46 8.85 27.50
CA ALA A 184 21.44 8.65 28.57
C ALA A 184 21.29 7.30 29.31
N LEU A 185 20.19 6.57 29.10
CA LEU A 185 19.92 5.25 29.64
C LEU A 185 20.26 4.11 28.66
N ALA A 186 20.73 4.40 27.43
CA ALA A 186 21.00 3.39 26.41
C ALA A 186 21.98 2.28 26.88
N ASP A 187 22.96 2.64 27.70
CA ASP A 187 23.97 1.70 28.25
C ASP A 187 23.73 1.35 29.73
N ALA A 188 22.59 1.74 30.30
CA ALA A 188 22.31 1.59 31.72
C ALA A 188 21.55 0.28 32.04
N GLY A 189 21.66 -0.18 33.29
CA GLY A 189 20.87 -1.28 33.83
C GLY A 189 19.46 -0.84 34.26
N PRO A 190 18.48 -1.76 34.34
CA PRO A 190 17.09 -1.44 34.66
C PRO A 190 16.86 -0.84 36.06
N ASP A 191 17.80 -1.06 36.98
CA ASP A 191 17.76 -0.51 38.34
C ASP A 191 18.46 0.86 38.47
N ASP A 192 18.89 1.48 37.36
CA ASP A 192 19.54 2.78 37.39
C ASP A 192 18.58 3.86 37.95
N PRO A 193 19.00 4.68 38.93
CA PRO A 193 18.11 5.68 39.56
C PRO A 193 17.56 6.71 38.56
N ARG A 194 18.22 6.92 37.41
CA ARG A 194 17.76 7.83 36.36
C ARG A 194 16.50 7.31 35.64
N VAL A 195 16.21 6.01 35.71
CA VAL A 195 14.99 5.41 35.13
C VAL A 195 13.73 6.07 35.68
N GLU A 196 13.67 6.31 36.98
CA GLU A 196 12.51 6.96 37.62
C GLU A 196 12.34 8.42 37.16
N THR A 197 13.46 9.15 37.05
CA THR A 197 13.46 10.53 36.56
C THR A 197 12.99 10.60 35.11
N ALA A 198 13.52 9.72 34.25
CA ALA A 198 13.11 9.64 32.85
C ALA A 198 11.62 9.28 32.70
N ALA A 199 11.15 8.30 33.48
CA ALA A 199 9.76 7.85 33.43
C ALA A 199 8.76 8.96 33.77
N ARG A 200 9.02 9.73 34.84
CA ARG A 200 8.18 10.87 35.24
C ARG A 200 8.20 11.97 34.20
N ARG A 201 9.38 12.30 33.68
CA ARG A 201 9.50 13.36 32.66
C ARG A 201 8.74 12.99 31.40
N LEU A 202 8.87 11.74 30.95
CA LEU A 202 8.12 11.25 29.79
C LEU A 202 6.60 11.25 30.05
N ALA A 203 6.15 10.91 31.26
CA ALA A 203 4.73 10.95 31.63
C ALA A 203 4.15 12.38 31.60
N GLU A 204 4.92 13.39 32.01
CA GLU A 204 4.50 14.80 31.92
C GLU A 204 4.36 15.29 30.48
N CYS A 205 5.16 14.74 29.56
CA CYS A 205 5.21 15.16 28.16
C CYS A 205 4.26 14.37 27.25
N THR A 206 3.74 13.23 27.72
CA THR A 206 2.89 12.34 26.92
C THR A 206 1.43 12.75 27.08
N PRO A 207 0.76 13.27 26.03
CA PRO A 207 -0.67 13.53 26.07
C PRO A 207 -1.43 12.24 26.34
N ARG A 208 -2.38 12.28 27.29
CA ARG A 208 -3.15 11.08 27.67
C ARG A 208 -4.02 10.58 26.52
N GLU A 209 -4.37 11.46 25.60
CA GLU A 209 -5.13 11.18 24.40
C GLU A 209 -4.36 10.29 23.40
N LEU A 210 -3.03 10.20 23.51
CA LEU A 210 -2.21 9.26 22.73
C LEU A 210 -2.14 7.86 23.37
N LEU A 211 -2.66 7.69 24.58
CA LEU A 211 -2.64 6.39 25.23
C LEU A 211 -3.66 5.46 24.56
N PRO A 212 -3.28 4.20 24.30
CA PRO A 212 -4.24 3.21 23.85
C PRO A 212 -5.35 3.02 24.90
N GLU A 213 -6.59 2.76 24.45
CA GLU A 213 -7.74 2.62 25.34
C GLU A 213 -7.48 1.61 26.50
N ALA A 214 -8.05 1.92 27.67
CA ALA A 214 -7.83 1.20 28.92
C ALA A 214 -8.04 -0.32 28.77
N GLY A 215 -6.96 -1.09 28.94
CA GLY A 215 -6.89 -2.53 28.69
C GLY A 215 -5.60 -2.95 27.95
N VAL A 216 -4.85 -1.99 27.42
CA VAL A 216 -3.60 -2.21 26.65
C VAL A 216 -2.32 -2.16 27.50
N VAL A 217 -2.38 -1.72 28.76
CA VAL A 217 -1.22 -1.61 29.67
C VAL A 217 -0.84 -2.98 30.30
N ASP A 218 -1.38 -4.08 29.78
CA ASP A 218 -1.05 -5.43 30.22
C ASP A 218 0.23 -5.93 29.52
N ASP A 219 1.11 -6.63 30.26
CA ASP A 219 2.35 -7.24 29.74
C ASP A 219 2.06 -8.25 28.61
N ASP A 220 0.79 -8.64 28.45
CA ASP A 220 0.32 -9.50 27.37
C ASP A 220 0.04 -8.79 26.03
N ASN A 221 0.12 -7.45 25.95
CA ASN A 221 -0.02 -6.79 24.66
C ASN A 221 1.19 -7.06 23.74
N SER A 222 0.95 -7.74 22.62
CA SER A 222 2.00 -8.11 21.65
C SER A 222 2.74 -6.90 21.05
N PHE A 223 2.05 -5.77 20.86
CA PHE A 223 2.66 -4.53 20.36
C PHE A 223 3.61 -3.93 21.39
N LEU A 224 3.18 -3.81 22.66
CA LEU A 224 4.06 -3.27 23.72
C LEU A 224 5.27 -4.18 23.95
N ARG A 225 5.10 -5.50 23.88
CA ARG A 225 6.23 -6.45 23.95
C ARG A 225 7.24 -6.22 22.83
N ALA A 226 6.79 -6.01 21.60
CA ALA A 226 7.65 -5.71 20.47
C ALA A 226 8.33 -4.34 20.64
N LEU A 227 7.59 -3.32 21.07
CA LEU A 227 8.11 -1.99 21.35
C LEU A 227 9.23 -2.02 22.39
N TYR A 228 9.02 -2.70 23.53
CA TYR A 228 10.02 -2.81 24.58
C TYR A 228 11.28 -3.58 24.17
N ALA A 229 11.15 -4.55 23.25
CA ALA A 229 12.27 -5.35 22.79
C ALA A 229 13.27 -4.55 21.96
N ASP A 230 12.87 -3.41 21.40
CA ASP A 230 13.74 -2.54 20.59
C ASP A 230 14.52 -1.50 21.43
N PHE A 231 14.28 -1.45 22.75
CA PHE A 231 14.95 -0.54 23.67
C PHE A 231 15.95 -1.23 24.59
N ALA A 232 16.96 -0.49 25.04
CA ALA A 232 17.86 -0.96 26.08
C ALA A 232 17.08 -1.27 27.39
N PRO A 233 17.58 -2.15 28.27
CA PRO A 233 16.85 -2.58 29.47
C PRO A 233 16.34 -1.42 30.35
N ALA A 234 17.17 -0.38 30.56
CA ALA A 234 16.79 0.79 31.35
C ALA A 234 15.78 1.70 30.65
N GLN A 235 15.92 1.87 29.32
CA GLN A 235 14.96 2.63 28.51
C GLN A 235 13.59 1.96 28.51
N ALA A 236 13.55 0.64 28.27
CA ALA A 236 12.32 -0.14 28.31
C ALA A 236 11.64 -0.05 29.68
N GLU A 237 12.40 -0.11 30.78
CA GLU A 237 11.83 0.05 32.12
C GLU A 237 11.30 1.46 32.38
N ALA A 238 11.98 2.50 31.89
CA ALA A 238 11.50 3.88 31.99
C ALA A 238 10.14 4.02 31.27
N ILE A 239 10.02 3.51 30.03
CA ILE A 239 8.78 3.57 29.25
C ILE A 239 7.66 2.75 29.94
N ARG A 240 7.95 1.56 30.47
CA ARG A 240 6.96 0.78 31.24
C ARG A 240 6.43 1.56 32.45
N ARG A 241 7.32 2.23 33.19
CA ARG A 241 6.93 3.06 34.33
C ARG A 241 6.11 4.27 33.91
N THR A 242 6.43 4.90 32.79
CA THR A 242 5.62 5.98 32.22
C THR A 242 4.18 5.54 32.00
N LEU A 243 3.96 4.38 31.36
CA LEU A 243 2.61 3.87 31.13
C LEU A 243 1.88 3.56 32.45
N ARG A 244 2.58 3.04 33.47
CA ARG A 244 2.00 2.83 34.81
C ARG A 244 1.58 4.16 35.47
N ILE A 245 2.45 5.17 35.45
CA ILE A 245 2.16 6.52 35.99
C ILE A 245 0.91 7.10 35.32
N LEU A 246 0.81 6.95 33.99
CA LEU A 246 -0.31 7.47 33.22
C LEU A 246 -1.61 6.69 33.48
N ALA A 247 -1.54 5.38 33.73
CA ALA A 247 -2.69 4.55 34.07
C ALA A 247 -3.21 4.77 35.51
N GLU A 248 -2.30 4.94 36.49
CA GLU A 248 -2.64 5.17 37.91
C GLU A 248 -3.17 6.59 38.19
N GLY A 249 -2.92 7.54 37.29
CA GLY A 249 -3.40 8.92 37.38
C GLY A 249 -4.83 9.15 36.90
N THR A 250 -5.66 8.09 36.87
CA THR A 250 -7.07 8.05 36.41
C THR A 250 -8.01 7.81 37.59
#